data_AF-A0A958PAN2-F1
#
_entry.id   AF-A0A958PAN2-F1
#
_cell.length_a   1.000
_cell.length_b   1.000
_cell.length_c   1.000
_cell.angle_alpha   90.00
_cell.angle_beta   90.00
_cell.angle_gamma   90.00
#
_symmetry.space_group_name_H-M   'P 1'
#
loop_
_entity.id
_entity.type
_entity.pdbx_description
1 polymer ?
#
loop_
_entity_poly.entity_id
_entity_poly.type
_entity_poly.pdbx_seq_one_letter_code
_entity_poly.pdbx_strand_id
1 'polypeptide(L)'
;MKSSFRLWCQKLAPSKILTLTILFAVCQFVFAADVQLDLSGKDGRPPMDGACCDNKSRTTSPYDRAESGDDAIPGTPGKSARGADLSLRDQGNRGQVLIYGTIYDDFGQERIEKSMGLTASLFIDASGGNGARGGIGGRGQSGCHGKDGNSSSAFAANGDDGCDAGDGGNGTIGKNGGDGGQIRIYIPKDQTHLALLVNADVSHGNGGAPGRNGGGGDGGTRGSGVQYVSGSKKVCYFVPDPPSSSSSSGSDGFGGGFGSSGSGSGGGLQDLGNGYSSFESSLRPLPGANFELYMDKFAGVAGDVFNELLGVKAATAGESCSYQDTYARGRDGSSGRDGRPGTARISGGANGRDGSLEFIVVDEDGTQHSYRKPFDLRLVGYSISDKAPGGNNDGVFEPGEELTISNITVVNSAEMPSPDLA
;
A
#
# COMPACT_ATOMS: atom_id res chain seq x y z
N MET A 1 23.71 -28.79 26.17
CA MET A 1 24.41 -29.84 25.38
C MET A 1 25.77 -30.29 25.94
N LYS A 2 26.34 -29.68 27.00
CA LYS A 2 27.66 -30.08 27.55
C LYS A 2 27.65 -31.32 28.49
N SER A 3 26.50 -31.77 29.00
CA SER A 3 26.45 -32.82 30.05
C SER A 3 26.27 -34.25 29.52
N SER A 4 25.73 -34.46 28.32
CA SER A 4 25.40 -35.81 27.82
C SER A 4 26.55 -36.50 27.07
N PHE A 5 27.65 -35.81 26.77
CA PHE A 5 28.74 -36.36 25.98
C PHE A 5 29.77 -37.16 26.78
N ARG A 6 29.76 -37.04 28.12
CA ARG A 6 30.73 -37.73 28.99
C ARG A 6 30.51 -39.24 29.10
N LEU A 7 29.31 -39.76 28.81
CA LEU A 7 29.02 -41.18 29.00
C LEU A 7 29.38 -42.08 27.81
N TRP A 8 29.70 -41.52 26.63
CA TRP A 8 29.92 -42.34 25.42
C TRP A 8 31.39 -42.71 25.15
N CYS A 9 32.35 -42.06 25.82
CA CYS A 9 33.79 -42.29 25.58
C CYS A 9 34.42 -43.46 26.36
N GLN A 10 33.72 -44.14 27.27
CA GLN A 10 34.32 -45.19 28.11
C GLN A 10 34.45 -46.58 27.44
N LYS A 11 33.99 -46.78 26.19
CA LYS A 11 34.05 -48.08 25.49
C LYS A 11 34.86 -48.08 24.18
N LEU A 12 35.54 -47.01 23.83
CA LEU A 12 36.33 -46.94 22.60
C LEU A 12 37.78 -47.38 22.84
N ALA A 13 38.28 -48.29 21.99
CA ALA A 13 39.68 -48.71 22.01
C ALA A 13 40.62 -47.50 21.80
N PRO A 14 41.79 -47.44 22.44
CA PRO A 14 42.68 -46.28 22.42
C PRO A 14 43.06 -45.77 21.01
N SER A 15 43.12 -46.65 20.00
CA SER A 15 43.37 -46.27 18.60
C SER A 15 42.22 -45.48 17.96
N LYS A 16 40.98 -45.68 18.41
CA LYS A 16 39.80 -44.92 17.94
C LYS A 16 39.66 -43.58 18.65
N ILE A 17 40.22 -43.43 19.86
CA ILE A 17 40.22 -42.16 20.61
C ILE A 17 41.11 -41.13 19.91
N LEU A 18 42.29 -41.53 19.41
CA LEU A 18 43.18 -40.61 18.68
C LEU A 18 42.54 -40.12 17.37
N THR A 19 41.93 -41.03 16.61
CA THR A 19 41.26 -40.70 15.34
C THR A 19 40.05 -39.79 15.55
N LEU A 20 39.23 -40.05 16.59
CA LEU A 20 38.07 -39.22 16.91
C LEU A 20 38.48 -37.84 17.44
N THR A 21 39.60 -37.74 18.17
CA THR A 21 40.12 -36.46 18.68
C THR A 21 40.69 -35.61 17.56
N ILE A 22 41.39 -36.22 16.58
CA ILE A 22 41.84 -35.53 15.36
C ILE A 22 40.63 -35.11 14.54
N LEU A 23 39.62 -35.96 14.36
CA LEU A 23 38.41 -35.58 13.63
C LEU A 23 37.64 -34.45 14.33
N PHE A 24 37.58 -34.43 15.67
CA PHE A 24 36.97 -33.34 16.43
C PHE A 24 37.79 -32.04 16.35
N ALA A 25 39.13 -32.12 16.39
CA ALA A 25 40.00 -30.97 16.22
C ALA A 25 39.93 -30.39 14.81
N VAL A 26 39.87 -31.25 13.78
CA VAL A 26 39.66 -30.86 12.38
C VAL A 26 38.25 -30.29 12.19
N CYS A 27 37.22 -30.87 12.80
CA CYS A 27 35.85 -30.39 12.70
C CYS A 27 35.63 -29.05 13.46
N GLN A 28 36.38 -28.80 14.55
CA GLN A 28 36.42 -27.49 15.22
C GLN A 28 37.13 -26.42 14.39
N PHE A 29 38.06 -26.82 13.50
CA PHE A 29 38.77 -25.91 12.60
C PHE A 29 37.98 -25.55 11.32
N VAL A 30 36.92 -26.29 10.97
CA VAL A 30 36.24 -26.19 9.66
C VAL A 30 35.02 -25.27 9.66
N PHE A 31 34.56 -24.78 10.81
CA PHE A 31 33.46 -23.81 10.84
C PHE A 31 33.97 -22.46 11.37
N ALA A 32 34.71 -21.75 10.52
CA ALA A 32 34.85 -20.31 10.67
C ALA A 32 33.45 -19.72 10.45
N ALA A 33 32.68 -19.58 11.54
CA ALA A 33 31.35 -19.02 11.47
C ALA A 33 31.47 -17.53 11.20
N ASP A 34 30.73 -17.05 10.21
CA ASP A 34 30.56 -15.63 9.97
C ASP A 34 30.03 -14.94 11.23
N VAL A 35 30.53 -13.73 11.48
CA VAL A 35 30.05 -12.91 12.59
C VAL A 35 29.01 -11.95 12.05
N GLN A 36 27.79 -12.06 12.56
CA GLN A 36 26.72 -11.11 12.27
C GLN A 36 26.58 -10.10 13.42
N LEU A 37 26.50 -8.82 13.06
CA LEU A 37 26.17 -7.70 13.92
C LEU A 37 24.88 -7.05 13.39
N ASP A 38 23.78 -7.35 14.06
CA ASP A 38 22.49 -6.69 13.81
C ASP A 38 22.43 -5.39 14.61
N LEU A 39 22.59 -4.28 13.88
CA LEU A 39 22.48 -2.91 14.35
C LEU A 39 21.20 -2.25 13.78
N SER A 40 20.32 -3.03 13.16
CA SER A 40 19.17 -2.51 12.43
C SER A 40 18.17 -1.80 13.35
N GLY A 41 17.57 -0.76 12.80
CA GLY A 41 16.45 -0.06 13.38
C GLY A 41 15.18 -0.89 13.28
N LYS A 42 14.37 -0.89 14.32
CA LYS A 42 13.06 -1.56 14.29
C LYS A 42 12.03 -0.75 13.50
N ASP A 43 11.25 -1.43 12.68
CA ASP A 43 10.09 -0.86 12.01
C ASP A 43 9.10 -0.24 13.00
N GLY A 44 8.43 0.81 12.53
CA GLY A 44 7.34 1.47 13.22
C GLY A 44 6.13 0.54 13.38
N ARG A 45 5.46 0.63 14.53
CA ARG A 45 4.23 -0.10 14.77
C ARG A 45 3.11 0.44 13.88
N PRO A 46 2.34 -0.43 13.20
CA PRO A 46 1.27 0.01 12.33
C PRO A 46 0.22 0.83 13.10
N PRO A 47 -0.51 1.71 12.39
CA PRO A 47 -1.63 2.45 12.97
C PRO A 47 -2.78 1.49 13.31
N MET A 48 -3.75 1.98 14.07
CA MET A 48 -5.06 1.35 14.16
C MET A 48 -6.05 2.17 13.36
N ASP A 49 -6.71 1.54 12.39
CA ASP A 49 -7.75 2.20 11.60
C ASP A 49 -8.97 2.49 12.48
N GLY A 50 -9.67 3.57 12.19
CA GLY A 50 -10.91 3.93 12.85
C GLY A 50 -12.01 2.91 12.55
N ALA A 51 -12.81 2.57 13.56
CA ALA A 51 -13.93 1.66 13.36
C ALA A 51 -15.01 2.31 12.50
N CYS A 52 -15.54 1.54 11.55
CA CYS A 52 -16.77 1.90 10.85
C CYS A 52 -17.96 1.55 11.76
N CYS A 53 -18.91 2.46 11.89
CA CYS A 53 -20.10 2.29 12.73
C CYS A 53 -21.23 1.47 12.06
N ASP A 54 -21.01 0.94 10.85
CA ASP A 54 -22.00 0.18 10.07
C ASP A 54 -22.57 -1.07 10.80
N ASN A 55 -21.88 -1.60 11.82
CA ASN A 55 -22.30 -2.80 12.56
C ASN A 55 -22.99 -2.54 13.90
N LYS A 56 -23.11 -1.28 14.37
CA LYS A 56 -23.91 -1.01 15.56
C LYS A 56 -25.36 -0.93 15.14
N SER A 57 -26.14 -1.92 15.60
CA SER A 57 -27.59 -2.07 15.44
C SER A 57 -28.25 -0.75 15.11
N ARG A 58 -28.77 -0.61 13.86
CA ARG A 58 -29.58 0.52 13.41
C ARG A 58 -30.44 0.96 14.58
N THR A 59 -30.15 2.14 15.12
CA THR A 59 -30.93 2.71 16.20
C THR A 59 -32.37 2.74 15.72
N THR A 60 -33.23 1.99 16.41
CA THR A 60 -34.64 1.84 16.03
C THR A 60 -35.44 3.11 16.35
N SER A 61 -34.81 4.07 17.01
CA SER A 61 -35.36 5.37 17.32
C SER A 61 -35.05 6.36 16.19
N PRO A 62 -36.06 6.95 15.53
CA PRO A 62 -35.88 7.98 14.51
C PRO A 62 -35.31 9.31 15.05
N TYR A 63 -35.00 9.38 16.35
CA TYR A 63 -34.42 10.54 17.00
C TYR A 63 -32.91 10.40 17.28
N ASP A 64 -32.35 9.21 17.10
CA ASP A 64 -30.93 8.99 17.34
C ASP A 64 -30.15 9.40 16.09
N ARG A 65 -29.21 10.33 16.26
CA ARG A 65 -28.29 10.69 15.19
C ARG A 65 -27.41 9.48 14.85
N ALA A 66 -27.15 9.29 13.57
CA ALA A 66 -26.24 8.24 13.15
C ALA A 66 -24.84 8.51 13.72
N GLU A 67 -24.14 7.47 14.15
CA GLU A 67 -22.83 7.61 14.78
C GLU A 67 -21.77 8.04 13.77
N SER A 68 -20.88 8.94 14.17
CA SER A 68 -19.69 9.25 13.38
C SER A 68 -18.71 8.07 13.39
N GLY A 69 -17.91 7.95 12.34
CA GLY A 69 -16.81 6.99 12.29
C GLY A 69 -15.69 7.42 13.23
N ASP A 70 -14.98 6.45 13.81
CA ASP A 70 -13.88 6.75 14.72
C ASP A 70 -12.66 7.29 13.95
N ASP A 71 -11.89 8.16 14.61
CA ASP A 71 -10.59 8.59 14.11
C ASP A 71 -9.58 7.43 14.17
N ALA A 72 -8.65 7.39 13.21
CA ALA A 72 -7.54 6.44 13.26
C ALA A 72 -6.53 6.81 14.34
N ILE A 73 -5.92 5.79 14.97
CA ILE A 73 -4.80 5.96 15.90
C ILE A 73 -3.50 5.90 15.10
N PRO A 74 -2.61 6.90 15.20
CA PRO A 74 -1.39 6.94 14.42
C PRO A 74 -0.42 5.80 14.81
N GLY A 75 0.31 5.28 13.82
CA GLY A 75 1.43 4.36 14.06
C GLY A 75 2.65 5.08 14.67
N THR A 76 3.77 4.36 14.80
CA THR A 76 5.04 4.94 15.29
C THR A 76 6.05 5.13 14.16
N PRO A 77 7.02 6.05 14.29
CA PRO A 77 8.15 6.10 13.38
C PRO A 77 8.98 4.81 13.46
N GLY A 78 9.74 4.56 12.40
CA GLY A 78 10.82 3.59 12.41
C GLY A 78 11.95 4.09 13.30
N LYS A 79 12.65 3.17 13.96
CA LYS A 79 13.83 3.52 14.76
C LYS A 79 15.04 3.63 13.85
N SER A 80 15.94 4.57 14.14
CA SER A 80 17.24 4.60 13.49
C SER A 80 18.06 3.36 13.85
N ALA A 81 18.96 2.98 12.95
CA ALA A 81 19.97 1.98 13.23
C ALA A 81 20.98 2.49 14.27
N ARG A 82 21.65 1.55 14.93
CA ARG A 82 22.73 1.83 15.88
C ARG A 82 24.02 2.13 15.11
N GLY A 83 24.89 2.95 15.70
CA GLY A 83 26.24 3.17 15.20
C GLY A 83 27.24 2.23 15.86
N ALA A 84 28.43 2.09 15.25
CA ALA A 84 29.49 1.27 15.82
C ALA A 84 30.88 1.78 15.45
N ASP A 85 31.77 1.77 16.45
CA ASP A 85 33.21 1.94 16.30
C ASP A 85 33.87 0.59 16.59
N LEU A 86 34.36 -0.08 15.55
CA LEU A 86 34.91 -1.44 15.64
C LEU A 86 36.39 -1.43 15.25
N SER A 87 37.23 -2.16 15.97
CA SER A 87 38.61 -2.43 15.62
C SER A 87 38.77 -3.88 15.19
N LEU A 88 39.47 -4.11 14.08
CA LEU A 88 39.84 -5.43 13.59
C LEU A 88 41.33 -5.65 13.80
N ARG A 89 41.69 -6.80 14.37
CA ARG A 89 43.09 -7.16 14.59
C ARG A 89 43.33 -8.65 14.40
N ASP A 90 44.28 -9.00 13.54
CA ASP A 90 44.77 -10.37 13.43
C ASP A 90 45.53 -10.78 14.71
N GLN A 91 45.20 -11.95 15.23
CA GLN A 91 45.86 -12.55 16.39
C GLN A 91 47.11 -13.38 16.00
N GLY A 92 47.46 -13.42 14.70
CA GLY A 92 48.68 -13.99 14.13
C GLY A 92 48.75 -15.52 14.24
N ASN A 93 48.95 -16.03 15.46
CA ASN A 93 49.24 -17.45 15.70
C ASN A 93 48.01 -18.36 15.66
N ARG A 94 46.82 -17.80 15.42
CA ARG A 94 45.55 -18.53 15.54
C ARG A 94 44.74 -18.54 14.25
N GLY A 95 45.16 -17.81 13.22
CA GLY A 95 44.33 -17.58 12.03
C GLY A 95 42.97 -16.98 12.38
N GLN A 96 42.95 -16.12 13.41
CA GLN A 96 41.74 -15.53 13.98
C GLN A 96 41.85 -14.01 14.00
N VAL A 97 40.76 -13.35 13.66
CA VAL A 97 40.58 -11.92 13.75
C VAL A 97 39.79 -11.62 15.02
N LEU A 98 40.35 -10.75 15.87
CA LEU A 98 39.64 -10.16 17.00
C LEU A 98 38.88 -8.93 16.52
N ILE A 99 37.60 -8.88 16.85
CA ILE A 99 36.69 -7.76 16.61
C ILE A 99 36.34 -7.19 17.97
N TYR A 100 36.67 -5.93 18.23
CA TYR A 100 36.31 -5.30 19.50
C TYR A 100 35.95 -3.83 19.30
N GLY A 101 35.14 -3.27 20.18
CA GLY A 101 34.73 -1.90 20.03
C GLY A 101 33.50 -1.52 20.83
N THR A 102 32.81 -0.49 20.36
CA THR A 102 31.62 0.04 21.01
C THR A 102 30.50 0.19 19.99
N ILE A 103 29.34 -0.37 20.33
CA ILE A 103 28.07 -0.10 19.64
C ILE A 103 27.35 1.00 20.42
N TYR A 104 26.81 1.99 19.75
CA TYR A 104 26.17 3.13 20.39
C TYR A 104 24.82 3.46 19.75
N ASP A 105 23.91 3.96 20.58
CA ASP A 105 22.60 4.47 20.19
C ASP A 105 22.21 5.66 21.07
N ASP A 106 20.99 6.15 20.93
CA ASP A 106 20.46 7.27 21.72
C ASP A 106 20.38 6.98 23.23
N PHE A 107 20.46 5.71 23.64
CA PHE A 107 20.28 5.26 25.02
C PHE A 107 21.59 4.89 25.71
N GLY A 108 22.69 4.71 24.97
CA GLY A 108 24.00 4.51 25.56
C GLY A 108 24.98 3.76 24.67
N GLN A 109 25.94 3.13 25.33
CA GLN A 109 27.06 2.45 24.69
C GLN A 109 27.19 1.02 25.24
N GLU A 110 27.48 0.09 24.34
CA GLU A 110 27.68 -1.33 24.64
C GLU A 110 29.04 -1.76 24.09
N ARG A 111 29.87 -2.37 24.93
CA ARG A 111 31.14 -2.94 24.47
C ARG A 111 30.91 -4.29 23.82
N ILE A 112 31.60 -4.52 22.70
CA ILE A 112 31.59 -5.78 21.99
C ILE A 112 33.01 -6.34 21.89
N GLU A 113 33.14 -7.66 22.02
CA GLU A 113 34.35 -8.42 21.76
C GLU A 113 33.95 -9.77 21.16
N LYS A 114 34.39 -10.04 19.93
CA LYS A 114 34.12 -11.27 19.18
C LYS A 114 35.39 -11.74 18.47
N SER A 115 35.45 -13.01 18.08
CA SER A 115 36.52 -13.54 17.24
C SER A 115 35.94 -14.32 16.07
N MET A 116 36.62 -14.27 14.93
CA MET A 116 36.27 -15.02 13.72
C MET A 116 37.53 -15.57 13.06
N GLY A 117 37.41 -16.58 12.20
CA GLY A 117 38.55 -17.05 11.40
C GLY A 117 38.90 -16.07 10.28
N LEU A 118 40.13 -16.10 9.78
CA LEU A 118 40.56 -15.29 8.61
C LEU A 118 39.79 -15.58 7.32
N THR A 119 39.09 -16.71 7.25
CA THR A 119 38.23 -17.10 6.12
C THR A 119 36.76 -16.75 6.33
N ALA A 120 36.39 -16.22 7.50
CA ALA A 120 35.01 -15.80 7.81
C ALA A 120 34.80 -14.33 7.47
N SER A 121 33.54 -13.96 7.27
CA SER A 121 33.13 -12.58 7.03
C SER A 121 32.46 -11.98 8.27
N LEU A 122 32.65 -10.66 8.44
CA LEU A 122 31.90 -9.82 9.35
C LEU A 122 30.76 -9.16 8.57
N PHE A 123 29.53 -9.56 8.86
CA PHE A 123 28.33 -8.94 8.32
C PHE A 123 27.75 -7.93 9.32
N ILE A 124 27.54 -6.71 8.86
CA ILE A 124 26.97 -5.62 9.65
C ILE A 124 25.69 -5.15 8.96
N ASP A 125 24.56 -5.25 9.64
CA ASP A 125 23.30 -4.64 9.19
C ASP A 125 23.04 -3.42 10.05
N ALA A 126 23.17 -2.23 9.48
CA ALA A 126 22.89 -0.96 10.13
C ALA A 126 21.82 -0.19 9.35
N SER A 127 20.79 -0.91 8.88
CA SER A 127 19.64 -0.35 8.18
C SER A 127 18.62 0.30 9.13
N GLY A 128 18.15 1.50 8.80
CA GLY A 128 17.09 2.16 9.56
C GLY A 128 15.74 1.46 9.40
N GLY A 129 14.91 1.44 10.45
CA GLY A 129 13.58 0.83 10.39
C GLY A 129 12.58 1.66 9.58
N ASN A 130 11.63 1.02 8.91
CA ASN A 130 10.60 1.70 8.14
C ASN A 130 9.59 2.40 9.05
N GLY A 131 9.08 3.55 8.61
CA GLY A 131 8.00 4.25 9.28
C GLY A 131 6.65 3.57 9.07
N ALA A 132 5.80 3.58 10.09
CA ALA A 132 4.45 3.06 9.96
C ALA A 132 3.63 3.87 8.96
N ARG A 133 2.78 3.20 8.18
CA ARG A 133 1.77 3.87 7.36
C ARG A 133 0.81 4.72 8.22
N GLY A 134 0.14 5.67 7.60
CA GLY A 134 -0.98 6.37 8.21
C GLY A 134 -2.22 5.49 8.29
N GLY A 135 -3.03 5.71 9.31
CA GLY A 135 -4.28 4.99 9.54
C GLY A 135 -5.45 5.59 8.74
N ILE A 136 -6.47 4.76 8.53
CA ILE A 136 -7.68 5.12 7.81
C ILE A 136 -8.79 5.44 8.81
N GLY A 137 -9.37 6.63 8.72
CA GLY A 137 -10.52 7.01 9.55
C GLY A 137 -11.77 6.19 9.20
N GLY A 138 -12.60 5.90 10.21
CA GLY A 138 -13.82 5.12 10.04
C GLY A 138 -14.87 5.86 9.21
N ARG A 139 -15.70 5.13 8.45
CA ARG A 139 -16.85 5.73 7.77
C ARG A 139 -17.93 6.07 8.81
N GLY A 140 -18.58 7.22 8.64
CA GLY A 140 -19.78 7.58 9.39
C GLY A 140 -21.00 6.74 9.00
N GLN A 141 -21.93 6.56 9.94
CA GLN A 141 -23.10 5.71 9.77
C GLN A 141 -24.13 6.43 8.89
N SER A 142 -24.82 5.67 8.04
CA SER A 142 -25.93 6.23 7.26
C SER A 142 -27.12 6.58 8.17
N GLY A 143 -27.83 7.65 7.83
CA GLY A 143 -29.04 8.08 8.53
C GLY A 143 -30.22 7.12 8.39
N CYS A 144 -31.12 7.11 9.37
CA CYS A 144 -32.36 6.33 9.30
C CYS A 144 -33.38 6.92 8.33
N HIS A 145 -34.15 6.04 7.67
CA HIS A 145 -35.30 6.45 6.87
C HIS A 145 -36.42 7.00 7.77
N GLY A 146 -37.00 8.13 7.35
CA GLY A 146 -38.23 8.65 7.94
C GLY A 146 -39.38 7.68 7.70
N LYS A 147 -40.30 7.61 8.66
CA LYS A 147 -41.49 6.75 8.57
C LYS A 147 -42.53 7.40 7.68
N ASP A 148 -43.13 6.63 6.80
CA ASP A 148 -44.29 7.10 6.05
C ASP A 148 -45.45 7.40 7.02
N GLY A 149 -46.24 8.43 6.68
CA GLY A 149 -47.43 8.75 7.44
C GLY A 149 -48.40 7.57 7.45
N ASN A 150 -49.07 7.33 8.57
CA ASN A 150 -50.08 6.27 8.64
C ASN A 150 -51.44 6.81 8.18
N SER A 151 -52.08 6.11 7.24
CA SER A 151 -53.46 6.36 6.84
C SER A 151 -54.43 5.89 7.93
N SER A 152 -54.52 6.66 9.01
CA SER A 152 -55.61 6.53 9.99
C SER A 152 -56.83 7.30 9.49
N SER A 153 -58.03 6.76 9.73
CA SER A 153 -59.32 7.12 9.10
C SER A 153 -59.85 8.54 9.36
N ALA A 154 -59.08 9.43 9.98
CA ALA A 154 -59.54 10.76 10.35
C ALA A 154 -58.71 11.92 9.74
N PHE A 155 -57.41 11.73 9.47
CA PHE A 155 -56.54 12.81 8.98
C PHE A 155 -55.39 12.29 8.11
N ALA A 156 -54.99 13.06 7.12
CA ALA A 156 -53.82 12.79 6.30
C ALA A 156 -52.55 13.01 7.14
N ALA A 157 -51.90 11.93 7.58
CA ALA A 157 -50.67 12.00 8.37
C ALA A 157 -49.47 12.41 7.48
N ASN A 158 -48.64 13.30 8.00
CA ASN A 158 -47.36 13.63 7.38
C ASN A 158 -46.40 12.44 7.51
N GLY A 159 -45.46 12.34 6.58
CA GLY A 159 -44.30 11.47 6.76
C GLY A 159 -43.30 12.13 7.73
N ASP A 160 -42.54 11.30 8.44
CA ASP A 160 -41.46 11.76 9.30
C ASP A 160 -40.22 12.10 8.48
N ASP A 161 -39.37 12.96 9.03
CA ASP A 161 -38.08 13.30 8.44
C ASP A 161 -37.11 12.12 8.52
N GLY A 162 -36.22 12.02 7.54
CA GLY A 162 -35.06 11.15 7.61
C GLY A 162 -34.01 11.71 8.57
N CYS A 163 -33.21 10.83 9.16
CA CYS A 163 -32.19 11.21 10.13
C CYS A 163 -30.90 11.64 9.43
N ASP A 164 -30.16 12.59 10.01
CA ASP A 164 -28.82 12.96 9.54
C ASP A 164 -27.85 11.77 9.69
N ALA A 165 -26.93 11.64 8.73
CA ALA A 165 -25.84 10.68 8.79
C ALA A 165 -24.70 11.13 9.72
N GLY A 166 -23.86 10.19 10.11
CA GLY A 166 -22.66 10.43 10.91
C GLY A 166 -21.51 10.90 10.04
N ASP A 167 -20.63 11.71 10.60
CA ASP A 167 -19.42 12.18 9.92
C ASP A 167 -18.37 11.06 9.84
N GLY A 168 -17.50 11.11 8.83
CA GLY A 168 -16.34 10.23 8.72
C GLY A 168 -15.23 10.64 9.69
N GLY A 169 -14.55 9.65 10.26
CA GLY A 169 -13.38 9.85 11.09
C GLY A 169 -12.17 10.34 10.31
N ASN A 170 -11.23 10.95 11.00
CA ASN A 170 -9.96 11.41 10.46
C ASN A 170 -8.97 10.26 10.28
N GLY A 171 -8.27 10.26 9.15
CA GLY A 171 -7.08 9.44 8.98
C GLY A 171 -5.87 10.05 9.67
N THR A 172 -4.74 9.34 9.65
CA THR A 172 -3.47 9.84 10.18
C THR A 172 -2.38 9.88 9.13
N ILE A 173 -1.37 10.72 9.33
CA ILE A 173 -0.18 10.80 8.48
C ILE A 173 0.67 9.52 8.62
N GLY A 174 1.41 9.18 7.56
CA GLY A 174 2.51 8.22 7.64
C GLY A 174 3.62 8.74 8.55
N LYS A 175 4.36 7.81 9.16
CA LYS A 175 5.47 8.13 10.06
C LYS A 175 6.80 8.02 9.34
N ASN A 176 7.80 8.74 9.83
CA ASN A 176 9.12 8.75 9.21
C ASN A 176 9.83 7.40 9.38
N GLY A 177 10.68 7.07 8.42
CA GLY A 177 11.67 6.01 8.58
C GLY A 177 12.81 6.43 9.50
N GLY A 178 13.54 5.45 10.01
CA GLY A 178 14.74 5.65 10.81
C GLY A 178 15.97 5.93 9.94
N ASP A 179 16.94 6.64 10.51
CA ASP A 179 18.22 6.88 9.85
C ASP A 179 19.08 5.60 9.83
N GLY A 180 19.95 5.47 8.82
CA GLY A 180 20.96 4.42 8.78
C GLY A 180 22.10 4.68 9.78
N GLY A 181 22.85 3.62 10.12
CA GLY A 181 23.88 3.69 11.16
C GLY A 181 25.17 4.35 10.68
N GLN A 182 25.97 4.85 11.64
CA GLN A 182 27.33 5.31 11.38
C GLN A 182 28.32 4.24 11.83
N ILE A 183 29.04 3.66 10.87
CA ILE A 183 29.96 2.55 11.11
C ILE A 183 31.39 2.97 10.78
N ARG A 184 32.28 2.86 11.76
CA ARG A 184 33.72 3.10 11.59
C ARG A 184 34.51 1.85 11.94
N ILE A 185 35.33 1.38 11.01
CA ILE A 185 36.16 0.19 11.17
C ILE A 185 37.62 0.62 11.24
N TYR A 186 38.23 0.53 12.41
CA TYR A 186 39.63 0.82 12.65
C TYR A 186 40.48 -0.42 12.33
N ILE A 187 41.47 -0.25 11.45
CA ILE A 187 42.35 -1.32 11.00
C ILE A 187 43.80 -0.83 11.07
N PRO A 188 44.72 -1.56 11.71
CA PRO A 188 46.15 -1.26 11.65
C PRO A 188 46.66 -1.25 10.19
N LYS A 189 47.58 -0.35 9.86
CA LYS A 189 48.14 -0.19 8.50
C LYS A 189 48.76 -1.49 7.94
N ASP A 190 49.47 -2.23 8.78
CA ASP A 190 50.07 -3.53 8.47
C ASP A 190 49.03 -4.67 8.33
N GLN A 191 47.75 -4.40 8.63
CA GLN A 191 46.66 -5.37 8.60
C GLN A 191 45.48 -4.93 7.71
N THR A 192 45.72 -4.03 6.76
CA THR A 192 44.68 -3.52 5.85
C THR A 192 43.92 -4.61 5.10
N HIS A 193 44.51 -5.78 4.87
CA HIS A 193 43.85 -6.94 4.26
C HIS A 193 42.57 -7.39 4.99
N LEU A 194 42.43 -7.08 6.28
CA LEU A 194 41.23 -7.36 7.07
C LEU A 194 39.99 -6.59 6.60
N ALA A 195 40.17 -5.50 5.86
CA ALA A 195 39.06 -4.71 5.30
C ALA A 195 38.19 -5.53 4.33
N LEU A 196 38.77 -6.53 3.66
CA LEU A 196 38.05 -7.42 2.75
C LEU A 196 37.07 -8.37 3.47
N LEU A 197 37.23 -8.54 4.79
CA LEU A 197 36.37 -9.42 5.57
C LEU A 197 35.06 -8.72 5.96
N VAL A 198 34.92 -7.42 5.73
CA VAL A 198 33.76 -6.63 6.14
C VAL A 198 32.76 -6.52 5.01
N ASN A 199 31.54 -6.96 5.29
CA ASN A 199 30.37 -6.70 4.47
C ASN A 199 29.36 -5.93 5.32
N ALA A 200 28.90 -4.77 4.84
CA ALA A 200 27.97 -3.95 5.58
C ALA A 200 26.83 -3.46 4.69
N ASP A 201 25.61 -3.61 5.19
CA ASP A 201 24.42 -2.92 4.68
C ASP A 201 24.16 -1.71 5.58
N VAL A 202 24.27 -0.53 5.00
CA VAL A 202 24.07 0.74 5.70
C VAL A 202 23.12 1.58 4.87
N SER A 203 21.87 1.59 5.27
CA SER A 203 20.76 2.20 4.53
C SER A 203 19.75 2.84 5.46
N HIS A 204 18.93 3.74 4.95
CA HIS A 204 17.84 4.33 5.71
C HIS A 204 16.55 3.51 5.62
N GLY A 205 15.65 3.73 6.58
CA GLY A 205 14.29 3.22 6.51
C GLY A 205 13.38 4.11 5.67
N ASN A 206 12.42 3.52 4.98
CA ASN A 206 11.44 4.27 4.19
C ASN A 206 10.40 4.96 5.08
N GLY A 207 9.91 6.12 4.66
CA GLY A 207 8.75 6.75 5.27
C GLY A 207 7.47 5.96 5.00
N GLY A 208 6.56 5.95 5.96
CA GLY A 208 5.27 5.29 5.83
C GLY A 208 4.34 6.03 4.87
N ALA A 209 3.53 5.28 4.12
CA ALA A 209 2.52 5.83 3.23
C ALA A 209 1.47 6.68 3.99
N PRO A 210 0.84 7.70 3.36
CA PRO A 210 -0.27 8.43 3.96
C PRO A 210 -1.47 7.52 4.29
N GLY A 211 -2.21 7.85 5.34
CA GLY A 211 -3.52 7.27 5.64
C GLY A 211 -4.64 7.85 4.77
N ARG A 212 -5.90 7.69 5.20
CA ARG A 212 -7.07 8.26 4.51
C ARG A 212 -8.15 8.71 5.48
N ASN A 213 -8.83 9.81 5.18
CA ASN A 213 -10.03 10.19 5.92
C ASN A 213 -11.18 9.23 5.59
N GLY A 214 -12.01 8.96 6.59
CA GLY A 214 -13.27 8.26 6.42
C GLY A 214 -14.28 9.11 5.67
N GLY A 215 -15.13 8.46 4.89
CA GLY A 215 -16.29 9.11 4.28
C GLY A 215 -17.39 9.36 5.31
N GLY A 216 -18.21 10.38 5.08
CA GLY A 216 -19.47 10.51 5.80
C GLY A 216 -20.44 9.37 5.47
N GLY A 217 -21.44 9.20 6.33
CA GLY A 217 -22.61 8.39 6.02
C GLY A 217 -23.55 9.08 5.05
N ASP A 218 -24.42 8.31 4.42
CA ASP A 218 -25.45 8.86 3.54
C ASP A 218 -26.68 9.26 4.38
N GLY A 219 -27.28 10.42 4.11
CA GLY A 219 -28.44 10.92 4.83
C GLY A 219 -29.67 10.02 4.69
N GLY A 220 -30.49 9.97 5.74
CA GLY A 220 -31.72 9.18 5.73
C GLY A 220 -32.75 9.70 4.74
N THR A 221 -33.44 8.82 4.02
CA THR A 221 -34.51 9.27 3.12
C THR A 221 -35.73 9.75 3.91
N ARG A 222 -36.50 10.71 3.37
CA ARG A 222 -37.76 11.16 3.96
C ARG A 222 -38.86 10.09 3.95
N GLY A 223 -39.77 10.16 4.92
CA GLY A 223 -41.05 9.46 4.87
C GLY A 223 -42.06 10.21 3.98
N SER A 224 -42.91 9.47 3.30
CA SER A 224 -43.98 10.00 2.45
C SER A 224 -45.23 10.31 3.28
N GLY A 225 -45.88 11.45 3.01
CA GLY A 225 -47.18 11.74 3.59
C GLY A 225 -48.29 10.98 2.88
N VAL A 226 -49.33 10.54 3.62
CA VAL A 226 -50.46 9.82 3.03
C VAL A 226 -51.50 10.77 2.44
N GLN A 227 -52.10 10.37 1.33
CA GLN A 227 -53.28 11.04 0.77
C GLN A 227 -54.55 10.41 1.35
N TYR A 228 -55.49 11.23 1.79
CA TYR A 228 -56.79 10.80 2.29
C TYR A 228 -57.91 11.56 1.59
N VAL A 229 -58.96 10.86 1.18
CA VAL A 229 -60.19 11.46 0.65
C VAL A 229 -61.02 11.96 1.83
N SER A 230 -61.03 13.26 2.09
CA SER A 230 -61.76 13.84 3.22
C SER A 230 -63.26 14.00 2.95
N GLY A 231 -63.70 13.76 1.71
CA GLY A 231 -65.10 13.76 1.32
C GLY A 231 -65.26 13.84 -0.19
N SER A 232 -66.29 13.15 -0.69
CA SER A 232 -66.69 13.14 -2.09
C SER A 232 -67.95 13.98 -2.26
N LYS A 233 -67.84 15.15 -2.91
CA LYS A 233 -69.01 15.97 -3.22
C LYS A 233 -69.46 15.67 -4.65
N LYS A 234 -70.67 15.13 -4.80
CA LYS A 234 -71.30 14.97 -6.12
C LYS A 234 -71.69 16.36 -6.61
N VAL A 235 -71.05 16.85 -7.66
CA VAL A 235 -71.42 18.10 -8.32
C VAL A 235 -72.04 17.75 -9.67
N CYS A 236 -73.33 18.04 -9.79
CA CYS A 236 -74.07 17.89 -11.03
C CYS A 236 -74.18 19.25 -11.69
N TYR A 237 -73.74 19.36 -12.94
CA TYR A 237 -73.93 20.56 -13.73
C TYR A 237 -74.92 20.26 -14.84
N PHE A 238 -75.90 21.14 -15.01
CA PHE A 238 -76.77 21.13 -16.17
C PHE A 238 -75.97 21.75 -17.32
N VAL A 239 -75.72 21.00 -18.38
CA VAL A 239 -75.13 21.52 -19.61
C VAL A 239 -76.28 21.96 -20.49
N PRO A 240 -76.61 23.27 -20.58
CA PRO A 240 -77.56 23.75 -21.58
C PRO A 240 -76.98 23.50 -22.97
N ASP A 241 -77.84 23.13 -23.92
CA ASP A 241 -77.46 22.84 -25.30
C ASP A 241 -76.58 23.97 -25.87
N PRO A 242 -75.44 23.65 -26.51
CA PRO A 242 -74.58 24.68 -27.08
C PRO A 242 -75.36 25.41 -28.19
N PRO A 243 -75.37 26.76 -28.21
CA PRO A 243 -75.90 27.50 -29.33
C PRO A 243 -75.09 27.17 -30.59
N SER A 244 -75.79 26.81 -31.66
CA SER A 244 -75.21 26.56 -32.97
C SER A 244 -74.60 27.84 -33.55
N SER A 245 -73.30 28.03 -33.39
CA SER A 245 -72.56 29.08 -34.08
C SER A 245 -71.42 28.48 -34.91
N SER A 246 -71.60 28.61 -36.22
CA SER A 246 -70.58 28.45 -37.26
C SER A 246 -69.64 29.66 -37.28
N SER A 247 -68.35 29.48 -37.04
CA SER A 247 -67.34 30.46 -37.48
C SER A 247 -65.91 29.91 -37.45
N SER A 248 -65.37 29.76 -38.66
CA SER A 248 -64.02 30.12 -39.14
C SER A 248 -62.79 29.93 -38.24
N SER A 249 -61.92 29.06 -38.75
CA SER A 249 -60.48 28.95 -38.58
C SER A 249 -59.72 30.28 -38.39
N GLY A 250 -58.94 30.36 -37.32
CA GLY A 250 -57.84 31.30 -37.13
C GLY A 250 -56.72 30.61 -36.35
N SER A 251 -55.67 30.21 -37.05
CA SER A 251 -54.49 29.53 -36.51
C SER A 251 -53.41 30.56 -36.16
N ASP A 252 -53.33 30.95 -34.89
CA ASP A 252 -52.18 31.68 -34.36
C ASP A 252 -51.41 30.77 -33.41
N GLY A 253 -50.26 30.31 -33.90
CA GLY A 253 -49.31 29.49 -33.17
C GLY A 253 -48.52 30.31 -32.17
N PHE A 254 -48.64 29.97 -30.89
CA PHE A 254 -47.69 30.34 -29.85
C PHE A 254 -46.90 29.10 -29.43
N GLY A 255 -45.67 28.99 -29.95
CA GLY A 255 -44.67 28.03 -29.49
C GLY A 255 -44.10 28.47 -28.14
N GLY A 256 -44.47 27.77 -27.06
CA GLY A 256 -43.84 27.85 -25.75
C GLY A 256 -43.04 26.59 -25.49
N GLY A 257 -41.74 26.62 -25.80
CA GLY A 257 -40.81 25.55 -25.47
C GLY A 257 -40.49 25.55 -23.97
N PHE A 258 -40.89 24.49 -23.26
CA PHE A 258 -40.30 24.16 -21.97
C PHE A 258 -39.06 23.32 -22.22
N GLY A 259 -37.89 23.95 -22.04
CA GLY A 259 -36.61 23.27 -22.00
C GLY A 259 -36.54 22.37 -20.77
N SER A 260 -36.37 21.08 -21.00
CA SER A 260 -35.90 20.11 -20.02
C SER A 260 -34.41 20.36 -19.76
N SER A 261 -34.08 20.94 -18.62
CA SER A 261 -32.70 21.00 -18.12
C SER A 261 -32.30 19.63 -17.59
N GLY A 262 -31.76 18.81 -18.49
CA GLY A 262 -30.78 17.79 -18.14
C GLY A 262 -29.40 18.45 -18.09
N SER A 263 -28.76 18.45 -16.93
CA SER A 263 -27.32 18.63 -16.82
C SER A 263 -26.79 17.59 -15.84
N GLY A 264 -26.36 16.47 -16.42
CA GLY A 264 -25.47 15.54 -15.76
C GLY A 264 -24.10 16.19 -15.60
N SER A 265 -23.60 16.17 -14.37
CA SER A 265 -22.21 16.52 -14.08
C SER A 265 -21.36 15.26 -14.26
N GLY A 266 -20.97 15.00 -15.51
CA GLY A 266 -19.85 14.15 -15.84
C GLY A 266 -18.56 14.96 -15.78
N GLY A 267 -17.82 14.85 -14.69
CA GLY A 267 -16.43 15.27 -14.56
C GLY A 267 -15.78 14.36 -13.53
N GLY A 268 -14.59 13.81 -13.70
CA GLY A 268 -13.56 13.94 -14.71
C GLY A 268 -12.48 12.98 -14.23
N LEU A 269 -12.40 11.79 -14.84
CA LEU A 269 -11.37 10.81 -14.56
C LEU A 269 -10.11 11.25 -15.32
N GLN A 270 -9.30 12.06 -14.66
CA GLN A 270 -7.93 12.31 -15.08
C GLN A 270 -7.02 11.24 -14.46
N ASP A 271 -6.37 10.53 -15.37
CA ASP A 271 -4.93 10.25 -15.32
C ASP A 271 -4.41 9.31 -14.21
N LEU A 272 -4.46 8.01 -14.52
CA LEU A 272 -3.48 7.05 -14.00
C LEU A 272 -2.71 6.48 -15.19
N GLY A 273 -1.61 7.14 -15.53
CA GLY A 273 -0.53 6.55 -16.30
C GLY A 273 0.08 5.40 -15.51
N ASN A 274 -0.28 4.17 -15.88
CA ASN A 274 0.49 2.97 -15.55
C ASN A 274 1.09 2.43 -16.84
N GLY A 275 2.39 2.67 -16.99
CA GLY A 275 3.23 1.96 -17.94
C GLY A 275 3.47 0.54 -17.45
N TYR A 276 2.96 -0.43 -18.22
CA TYR A 276 3.55 -1.76 -18.30
C TYR A 276 3.69 -2.13 -19.77
N SER A 277 4.95 -2.31 -20.14
CA SER A 277 5.43 -2.71 -21.44
C SER A 277 5.17 -4.19 -21.72
N SER A 278 4.64 -4.45 -22.91
CA SER A 278 4.94 -5.56 -23.83
C SER A 278 4.97 -6.99 -23.29
N PHE A 279 3.98 -7.79 -23.69
CA PHE A 279 4.22 -9.15 -24.17
C PHE A 279 3.26 -9.48 -25.32
N GLU A 280 3.82 -10.12 -26.34
CA GLU A 280 3.21 -10.50 -27.60
C GLU A 280 1.98 -11.42 -27.44
N SER A 281 0.99 -11.26 -28.31
CA SER A 281 0.40 -12.39 -29.03
C SER A 281 -0.53 -11.91 -30.13
N SER A 282 0.00 -12.03 -31.34
CA SER A 282 -0.67 -12.13 -32.62
C SER A 282 -1.86 -13.10 -32.59
N LEU A 283 -3.06 -12.62 -32.90
CA LEU A 283 -4.09 -13.32 -33.68
C LEU A 283 -5.06 -12.31 -34.31
N ARG A 284 -5.05 -12.21 -35.63
CA ARG A 284 -6.11 -11.56 -36.43
C ARG A 284 -7.30 -12.51 -36.57
N PRO A 285 -8.53 -11.99 -36.61
CA PRO A 285 -9.53 -12.52 -37.54
C PRO A 285 -10.01 -11.46 -38.54
N LEU A 286 -10.30 -11.94 -39.74
CA LEU A 286 -10.76 -11.24 -40.93
C LEU A 286 -12.21 -10.69 -40.81
N PRO A 287 -12.60 -9.76 -41.71
CA PRO A 287 -13.94 -9.17 -41.74
C PRO A 287 -14.92 -10.04 -42.52
N GLY A 288 -16.18 -10.10 -42.09
CA GLY A 288 -17.24 -10.73 -42.88
C GLY A 288 -18.53 -11.05 -42.13
N ALA A 289 -19.52 -10.16 -42.34
CA ALA A 289 -20.97 -10.38 -42.49
C ALA A 289 -21.76 -11.28 -41.51
N ASN A 290 -22.81 -10.71 -40.91
CA ASN A 290 -24.23 -10.88 -41.29
C ASN A 290 -25.09 -9.95 -40.40
N PHE A 291 -25.88 -9.02 -40.94
CA PHE A 291 -27.23 -9.14 -41.53
C PHE A 291 -28.34 -9.50 -40.52
N GLU A 292 -29.45 -8.74 -40.62
CA GLU A 292 -30.76 -8.83 -39.93
C GLU A 292 -30.84 -8.15 -38.54
N LEU A 293 -31.83 -7.30 -38.17
CA LEU A 293 -33.19 -6.98 -38.68
C LEU A 293 -33.53 -5.54 -38.22
N TYR A 294 -33.76 -4.58 -39.14
CA TYR A 294 -35.06 -4.02 -39.56
C TYR A 294 -36.29 -4.21 -38.66
N MET A 295 -36.93 -3.07 -38.34
CA MET A 295 -38.34 -2.78 -38.00
C MET A 295 -38.59 -2.24 -36.58
N ASP A 296 -38.50 -0.91 -36.41
CA ASP A 296 -39.37 -0.20 -35.45
C ASP A 296 -39.65 1.26 -35.87
N LYS A 297 -40.11 1.40 -37.11
CA LYS A 297 -40.74 2.63 -37.62
C LYS A 297 -41.97 2.24 -38.42
N PHE A 298 -43.04 1.85 -37.75
CA PHE A 298 -44.41 1.95 -38.28
C PHE A 298 -45.43 1.63 -37.17
N ALA A 299 -45.58 2.54 -36.20
CA ALA A 299 -46.75 2.60 -35.34
C ALA A 299 -46.94 4.04 -34.87
N GLY A 300 -47.97 4.72 -35.39
CA GLY A 300 -48.33 6.06 -34.91
C GLY A 300 -48.88 7.04 -35.95
N VAL A 301 -49.20 6.60 -37.17
CA VAL A 301 -50.03 7.38 -38.12
C VAL A 301 -51.19 6.50 -38.56
N ALA A 302 -52.12 6.30 -37.62
CA ALA A 302 -53.45 5.74 -37.85
C ALA A 302 -54.37 6.09 -36.65
N GLY A 303 -54.36 7.36 -36.25
CA GLY A 303 -55.19 7.88 -35.15
C GLY A 303 -56.24 8.90 -35.57
N ASP A 304 -56.22 9.39 -36.82
CA ASP A 304 -57.01 10.55 -37.23
C ASP A 304 -58.15 10.23 -38.23
N VAL A 305 -58.46 8.95 -38.47
CA VAL A 305 -59.52 8.55 -39.42
C VAL A 305 -60.55 7.59 -38.79
N PHE A 306 -60.59 7.47 -37.46
CA PHE A 306 -61.53 6.60 -36.75
C PHE A 306 -62.49 7.37 -35.81
N ASN A 307 -62.85 8.60 -36.17
CA ASN A 307 -63.88 9.40 -35.47
C ASN A 307 -65.10 9.75 -36.32
N GLU A 308 -65.19 9.26 -37.57
CA GLU A 308 -66.31 9.59 -38.48
C GLU A 308 -67.26 8.41 -38.77
N LEU A 309 -67.06 7.24 -38.16
CA LEU A 309 -67.83 6.02 -38.49
C LEU A 309 -68.40 5.24 -37.29
N LEU A 310 -68.49 5.85 -36.11
CA LEU A 310 -69.29 5.32 -35.00
C LEU A 310 -70.33 6.35 -34.62
N GLY A 311 -71.58 6.10 -35.04
CA GLY A 311 -72.73 6.94 -34.78
C GLY A 311 -72.94 7.18 -33.28
N VAL A 312 -72.38 8.28 -32.78
CA VAL A 312 -72.74 8.85 -31.49
C VAL A 312 -74.14 9.44 -31.66
N LYS A 313 -75.15 8.64 -31.32
CA LYS A 313 -76.49 9.13 -31.03
C LYS A 313 -76.35 10.26 -30.02
N ALA A 314 -76.88 11.42 -30.37
CA ALA A 314 -76.99 12.57 -29.48
C ALA A 314 -77.48 12.11 -28.10
N ALA A 315 -76.62 12.29 -27.10
CA ALA A 315 -76.97 12.08 -25.72
C ALA A 315 -78.11 13.06 -25.40
N THR A 316 -79.30 12.52 -25.24
CA THR A 316 -80.43 13.21 -24.62
C THR A 316 -79.96 13.85 -23.33
N ALA A 317 -80.27 15.14 -23.16
CA ALA A 317 -79.98 15.94 -21.98
C ALA A 317 -80.24 15.13 -20.70
N GLY A 318 -79.15 14.68 -20.07
CA GLY A 318 -79.14 13.93 -18.83
C GLY A 318 -78.14 14.59 -17.90
N GLU A 319 -78.51 14.71 -16.63
CA GLU A 319 -77.65 15.30 -15.60
C GLU A 319 -76.29 14.59 -15.57
N SER A 320 -75.21 15.28 -15.97
CA SER A 320 -73.85 14.78 -15.83
C SER A 320 -73.35 15.17 -14.45
N CYS A 321 -73.19 14.17 -13.59
CA CYS A 321 -72.68 14.35 -12.24
C CYS A 321 -71.25 13.84 -12.15
N SER A 322 -70.32 14.71 -11.78
CA SER A 322 -68.95 14.34 -11.42
C SER A 322 -68.81 14.34 -9.91
N TYR A 323 -68.16 13.32 -9.34
CA TYR A 323 -67.70 13.41 -7.96
C TYR A 323 -66.42 14.26 -7.93
N GLN A 324 -66.46 15.36 -7.19
CA GLN A 324 -65.26 16.08 -6.80
C GLN A 324 -64.83 15.55 -5.43
N ASP A 325 -63.80 14.72 -5.43
CA ASP A 325 -63.15 14.27 -4.22
C ASP A 325 -62.23 15.38 -3.69
N THR A 326 -62.41 15.73 -2.43
CA THR A 326 -61.50 16.62 -1.70
C THR A 326 -60.44 15.76 -1.03
N TYR A 327 -59.20 15.84 -1.50
CA TYR A 327 -58.07 15.12 -0.92
C TYR A 327 -57.35 16.02 0.08
N ALA A 328 -57.20 15.56 1.31
CA ALA A 328 -56.20 16.08 2.23
C ALA A 328 -54.93 15.25 2.04
N ARG A 329 -53.79 15.91 1.79
CA ARG A 329 -52.49 15.24 1.66
C ARG A 329 -51.59 15.62 2.83
N GLY A 330 -51.09 14.61 3.52
CA GLY A 330 -50.01 14.79 4.48
C GLY A 330 -48.75 15.23 3.74
N ARG A 331 -47.97 16.11 4.36
CA ARG A 331 -46.67 16.54 3.81
C ARG A 331 -45.68 15.39 3.91
N ASP A 332 -44.85 15.22 2.90
CA ASP A 332 -43.68 14.37 2.99
C ASP A 332 -42.69 15.00 3.99
N GLY A 333 -41.92 14.18 4.70
CA GLY A 333 -40.86 14.64 5.58
C GLY A 333 -39.68 15.25 4.80
N SER A 334 -38.69 15.79 5.50
CA SER A 334 -37.41 16.20 4.94
C SER A 334 -36.43 15.01 4.88
N SER A 335 -35.47 15.03 3.94
CA SER A 335 -34.39 14.02 3.93
C SER A 335 -33.29 14.47 4.89
N GLY A 336 -32.67 13.52 5.58
CA GLY A 336 -31.51 13.76 6.42
C GLY A 336 -30.31 14.22 5.59
N ARG A 337 -29.40 14.93 6.23
CA ARG A 337 -28.16 15.40 5.60
C ARG A 337 -27.12 14.29 5.58
N ASP A 338 -26.35 14.24 4.51
CA ASP A 338 -25.15 13.41 4.44
C ASP A 338 -24.13 13.85 5.48
N GLY A 339 -23.40 12.88 6.03
CA GLY A 339 -22.25 13.12 6.87
C GLY A 339 -21.11 13.75 6.10
N ARG A 340 -20.27 14.50 6.78
CA ARG A 340 -19.06 15.09 6.20
C ARG A 340 -17.93 14.07 6.22
N PRO A 341 -17.05 14.04 5.21
CA PRO A 341 -15.83 13.27 5.30
C PRO A 341 -14.90 13.86 6.37
N GLY A 342 -13.98 13.03 6.88
CA GLY A 342 -12.90 13.50 7.76
C GLY A 342 -12.06 14.59 7.07
N THR A 343 -11.47 15.48 7.87
CA THR A 343 -10.83 16.71 7.36
C THR A 343 -9.33 16.80 7.67
N ALA A 344 -8.75 15.78 8.31
CA ALA A 344 -7.33 15.78 8.60
C ALA A 344 -6.48 15.92 7.33
N ARG A 345 -5.40 16.70 7.45
CA ARG A 345 -4.36 16.79 6.41
C ARG A 345 -3.49 15.55 6.50
N ILE A 346 -3.45 14.79 5.42
CA ILE A 346 -2.71 13.53 5.38
C ILE A 346 -1.53 13.63 4.43
N SER A 347 -0.37 13.18 4.88
CA SER A 347 0.86 13.11 4.11
C SER A 347 1.60 11.80 4.44
N GLY A 348 2.50 11.39 3.56
CA GLY A 348 3.46 10.33 3.88
C GLY A 348 4.49 10.81 4.91
N GLY A 349 5.17 9.85 5.53
CA GLY A 349 6.36 10.12 6.32
C GLY A 349 7.56 10.37 5.41
N ALA A 350 8.56 11.08 5.93
CA ALA A 350 9.84 11.22 5.26
C ALA A 350 10.66 9.91 5.38
N ASN A 351 11.46 9.64 4.36
CA ASN A 351 12.54 8.64 4.47
C ASN A 351 13.57 9.11 5.52
N GLY A 352 14.23 8.14 6.16
CA GLY A 352 15.41 8.42 6.97
C GLY A 352 16.58 8.90 6.11
N ARG A 353 17.66 9.30 6.77
CA ARG A 353 18.93 9.65 6.13
C ARG A 353 19.82 8.42 6.00
N ASP A 354 20.50 8.31 4.87
CA ASP A 354 21.51 7.27 4.68
C ASP A 354 22.57 7.33 5.78
N GLY A 355 22.99 6.15 6.23
CA GLY A 355 24.12 6.02 7.13
C GLY A 355 25.45 6.14 6.38
N SER A 356 26.53 5.74 7.05
CA SER A 356 27.87 5.74 6.45
C SER A 356 28.72 4.59 6.96
N LEU A 357 29.57 4.06 6.09
CA LEU A 357 30.63 3.12 6.41
C LEU A 357 31.97 3.79 6.09
N GLU A 358 32.86 3.80 7.08
CA GLU A 358 34.23 4.29 6.91
C GLU A 358 35.24 3.26 7.45
N PHE A 359 36.29 3.02 6.66
CA PHE A 359 37.47 2.27 7.07
C PHE A 359 38.55 3.27 7.50
N ILE A 360 38.95 3.19 8.76
CA ILE A 360 39.96 4.05 9.36
C ILE A 360 41.26 3.24 9.47
N VAL A 361 42.22 3.52 8.59
CA VAL A 361 43.55 2.91 8.64
C VAL A 361 44.40 3.67 9.65
N VAL A 362 44.95 2.96 10.63
CA VAL A 362 45.76 3.52 11.70
C VAL A 362 47.23 3.16 11.48
N ASP A 363 48.05 4.18 11.24
CA ASP A 363 49.51 4.05 11.14
C ASP A 363 50.15 3.74 12.51
N GLU A 364 51.42 3.32 12.51
CA GLU A 364 52.17 3.03 13.74
C GLU A 364 52.32 4.25 14.67
N ASP A 365 52.34 5.46 14.11
CA ASP A 365 52.39 6.72 14.85
C ASP A 365 51.02 7.19 15.37
N GLY A 366 49.95 6.43 15.06
CA GLY A 366 48.57 6.73 15.43
C GLY A 366 47.84 7.66 14.45
N THR A 367 48.48 8.09 13.36
CA THR A 367 47.83 8.85 12.29
C THR A 367 46.72 8.01 11.67
N GLN A 368 45.58 8.65 11.37
CA GLN A 368 44.39 7.98 10.85
C GLN A 368 44.06 8.47 9.44
N HIS A 369 43.76 7.52 8.55
CA HIS A 369 43.30 7.79 7.18
C HIS A 369 41.93 7.15 6.97
N SER A 370 40.95 7.91 6.50
CA SER A 370 39.58 7.43 6.29
C SER A 370 39.32 7.11 4.82
N TYR A 371 38.68 5.96 4.57
CA TYR A 371 38.29 5.47 3.25
C TYR A 371 36.85 4.97 3.28
N ARG A 372 36.08 5.26 2.22
CA ARG A 372 34.67 4.82 2.12
C ARG A 372 34.50 3.39 1.63
N LYS A 373 35.55 2.81 1.06
CA LYS A 373 35.55 1.47 0.48
C LYS A 373 36.88 0.78 0.79
N PRO A 374 36.89 -0.55 0.94
CA PRO A 374 38.13 -1.30 0.96
C PRO A 374 38.84 -1.19 -0.39
N PHE A 375 40.08 -1.64 -0.45
CA PHE A 375 40.82 -1.71 -1.71
C PHE A 375 40.12 -2.65 -2.73
N ASP A 376 40.23 -2.37 -4.02
CA ASP A 376 39.61 -3.13 -5.12
C ASP A 376 40.71 -3.68 -6.02
N LEU A 377 41.18 -4.90 -5.73
CA LEU A 377 42.26 -5.55 -6.48
C LEU A 377 41.74 -6.23 -7.73
N ARG A 378 42.32 -5.88 -8.87
CA ARG A 378 42.04 -6.49 -10.17
C ARG A 378 43.29 -7.12 -10.74
N LEU A 379 43.19 -8.39 -11.11
CA LEU A 379 44.22 -9.07 -11.88
C LEU A 379 44.24 -8.51 -13.31
N VAL A 380 45.28 -7.77 -13.66
CA VAL A 380 45.42 -7.14 -15.00
C VAL A 380 46.44 -7.83 -15.89
N GLY A 381 47.31 -8.67 -15.31
CA GLY A 381 48.32 -9.39 -16.07
C GLY A 381 48.82 -10.61 -15.32
N TYR A 382 49.20 -11.63 -16.06
CA TYR A 382 49.92 -12.81 -15.59
C TYR A 382 50.58 -13.48 -16.79
N SER A 383 51.57 -14.32 -16.54
CA SER A 383 52.21 -15.17 -17.55
C SER A 383 52.08 -16.62 -17.10
N ILE A 384 51.60 -17.49 -17.98
CA ILE A 384 51.58 -18.94 -17.74
C ILE A 384 52.76 -19.55 -18.51
N SER A 385 53.53 -20.40 -17.86
CA SER A 385 54.56 -21.23 -18.50
C SER A 385 54.41 -22.68 -18.04
N ASP A 386 54.48 -23.63 -18.96
CA ASP A 386 54.66 -25.04 -18.61
C ASP A 386 56.10 -25.24 -18.10
N LYS A 387 56.24 -25.80 -16.89
CA LYS A 387 57.52 -26.01 -16.22
C LYS A 387 57.92 -27.47 -16.10
N ALA A 388 57.19 -28.39 -16.75
CA ALA A 388 57.49 -29.81 -16.66
C ALA A 388 58.96 -30.11 -17.07
N PRO A 389 59.65 -31.05 -16.39
CA PRO A 389 60.93 -31.58 -16.88
C PRO A 389 60.70 -32.30 -18.22
N GLY A 390 60.92 -31.58 -19.32
CA GLY A 390 60.58 -32.03 -20.69
C GLY A 390 59.50 -31.20 -21.38
N GLY A 391 58.88 -30.25 -20.67
CA GLY A 391 57.97 -29.25 -21.22
C GLY A 391 58.67 -28.46 -22.32
N ASN A 392 58.10 -28.50 -23.52
CA ASN A 392 58.69 -27.92 -24.73
C ASN A 392 58.42 -26.41 -24.84
N ASN A 393 57.63 -25.83 -23.93
CA ASN A 393 57.19 -24.43 -23.95
C ASN A 393 56.62 -24.04 -25.33
N ASP A 394 55.89 -24.95 -25.96
CA ASP A 394 55.33 -24.78 -27.31
C ASP A 394 54.03 -23.95 -27.35
N GLY A 395 53.50 -23.59 -26.17
CA GLY A 395 52.27 -22.82 -26.02
C GLY A 395 50.99 -23.67 -26.06
N VAL A 396 51.11 -25.00 -26.09
CA VAL A 396 50.01 -25.95 -25.92
C VAL A 396 50.08 -26.50 -24.49
N PHE A 397 48.93 -26.60 -23.82
CA PHE A 397 48.86 -27.17 -22.48
C PHE A 397 48.27 -28.58 -22.57
N GLU A 398 49.05 -29.59 -22.17
CA GLU A 398 48.64 -30.99 -22.21
C GLU A 398 48.17 -31.51 -20.83
N PRO A 399 47.23 -32.47 -20.78
CA PRO A 399 46.82 -33.10 -19.52
C PRO A 399 48.01 -33.78 -18.82
N GLY A 400 48.31 -33.33 -17.60
CA GLY A 400 49.41 -33.88 -16.78
C GLY A 400 50.62 -32.97 -16.65
N GLU A 401 50.66 -31.84 -17.37
CA GLU A 401 51.70 -30.82 -17.24
C GLU A 401 51.55 -29.94 -16.00
N GLU A 402 52.69 -29.43 -15.49
CA GLU A 402 52.72 -28.51 -14.36
C GLU A 402 52.79 -27.07 -14.87
N LEU A 403 51.68 -26.35 -14.75
CA LEU A 403 51.61 -24.93 -15.12
C LEU A 403 52.11 -24.05 -13.97
N THR A 404 53.07 -23.17 -14.28
CA THR A 404 53.47 -22.10 -13.39
C THR A 404 52.84 -20.78 -13.84
N ILE A 405 52.10 -20.15 -12.95
CA ILE A 405 51.62 -18.77 -13.14
C ILE A 405 52.64 -17.83 -12.50
N SER A 406 53.16 -16.89 -13.28
CA SER A 406 54.18 -15.91 -12.89
C SER A 406 53.79 -14.51 -13.36
N ASN A 407 54.58 -13.50 -12.98
CA ASN A 407 54.37 -12.08 -13.36
C ASN A 407 52.93 -11.59 -13.09
N ILE A 408 52.34 -12.06 -11.99
CA ILE A 408 51.00 -11.66 -11.56
C ILE A 408 51.04 -10.16 -11.27
N THR A 409 50.30 -9.40 -12.06
CA THR A 409 50.17 -7.96 -11.95
C THR A 409 48.76 -7.66 -11.47
N VAL A 410 48.67 -7.02 -10.31
CA VAL A 410 47.41 -6.62 -9.69
C VAL A 410 47.37 -5.10 -9.65
N VAL A 411 46.23 -4.52 -10.02
CA VAL A 411 45.97 -3.08 -9.91
C VAL A 411 44.89 -2.87 -8.87
N ASN A 412 45.12 -1.92 -7.96
CA ASN A 412 44.11 -1.44 -7.03
C ASN A 412 43.37 -0.26 -7.66
N SER A 413 42.06 -0.39 -7.88
CA SER A 413 41.21 0.68 -8.43
C SER A 413 40.47 1.52 -7.37
N ALA A 414 40.69 1.25 -6.09
CA ALA A 414 40.07 2.00 -4.99
C ALA A 414 41.04 3.01 -4.36
N GLU A 415 40.49 3.93 -3.56
CA GLU A 415 41.25 4.99 -2.87
C GLU A 415 42.12 4.45 -1.73
N MET A 416 41.66 3.40 -1.04
CA MET A 416 42.40 2.75 0.03
C MET A 416 43.67 2.10 -0.52
N PRO A 417 44.87 2.33 0.05
CA PRO A 417 46.10 1.74 -0.46
C PRO A 417 46.06 0.21 -0.40
N SER A 418 46.80 -0.44 -1.31
CA SER A 418 46.96 -1.89 -1.27
C SER A 418 47.70 -2.30 0.01
N PRO A 419 47.41 -3.48 0.58
CA PRO A 419 48.18 -3.99 1.70
C PRO A 419 49.66 -4.11 1.36
N ASP A 420 50.51 -3.72 2.30
CA ASP A 420 51.94 -4.01 2.20
C ASP A 420 52.13 -5.52 2.33
N LEU A 421 52.81 -6.13 1.35
CA LEU A 421 53.23 -7.53 1.43
C LEU A 421 54.41 -7.59 2.41
N ALA A 422 54.09 -7.79 3.69
CA ALA A 422 55.08 -7.96 4.76
C ALA A 422 55.88 -9.26 4.60
#